data_AF-A0A3Q4HW61-F1
#
_entry.id   AF-A0A3Q4HW61-F1
#
_cell.length_a   1.000
_cell.length_b   1.000
_cell.length_c   1.000
_cell.angle_alpha   90.00
_cell.angle_beta   90.00
_cell.angle_gamma   90.00
#
_symmetry.space_group_name_H-M   'P 1'
#
loop_
_entity.id
_entity.type
_entity.pdbx_description
1 polymer ?
#
loop_
_entity_poly.entity_id
_entity_poly.type
_entity_poly.pdbx_seq_one_letter_code
_entity_poly.pdbx_strand_id
1 'polypeptide(L)'
;MLYVDGMNGVIGHPETIQWLYTLVGSKFRLVVKTALKLLLVFVEYSESNAPLLIQAITSVDMKRGSKPWSNAMEILHEKDGVDTELLVYAMTLINKTLAALPDQDSFYDMVDGLEEQGMETVSQRHLGRKGTDLDLVEQLNIYEV
;
A
#
# COMPACT_ATOMS: atom_id res chain seq x y z
N MET A 1 9.59 11.47 11.09
CA MET A 1 8.17 11.55 10.67
C MET A 1 7.24 12.19 11.71
N LEU A 2 7.46 12.02 13.03
CA LEU A 2 6.55 12.63 14.03
C LEU A 2 6.69 14.15 14.19
N TYR A 3 7.86 14.71 13.86
CA TYR A 3 8.11 16.15 13.86
C TYR A 3 8.02 16.70 12.45
N VAL A 4 7.48 17.92 12.31
CA VAL A 4 7.30 18.61 11.02
C VAL A 4 8.60 18.64 10.21
N ASP A 5 9.71 19.09 10.80
CA ASP A 5 11.02 19.13 10.11
C ASP A 5 11.48 17.73 9.68
N GLY A 6 11.22 16.73 10.52
CA GLY A 6 11.55 15.34 10.22
C GLY A 6 10.65 14.73 9.14
N MET A 7 9.41 15.19 8.97
CA MET A 7 8.55 14.77 7.87
C MET A 7 8.93 15.48 6.57
N ASN A 8 9.14 16.80 6.61
CA ASN A 8 9.61 17.57 5.47
C ASN A 8 10.95 17.04 4.93
N GLY A 9 11.86 16.64 5.84
CA GLY A 9 13.09 15.96 5.47
C GLY A 9 12.85 14.65 4.72
N VAL A 10 11.87 13.84 5.11
CA VAL A 10 11.52 12.60 4.40
C VAL A 10 10.85 12.88 3.05
N ILE A 11 9.93 13.85 2.99
CA ILE A 11 9.29 14.31 1.74
C ILE A 11 10.35 14.75 0.72
N GLY A 12 11.41 15.43 1.18
CA GLY A 12 12.53 15.87 0.34
C GLY A 12 13.51 14.77 -0.10
N HIS A 13 13.36 13.52 0.33
CA HIS A 13 14.29 12.42 0.02
C HIS A 13 13.53 11.18 -0.52
N PRO A 14 13.24 11.11 -1.83
CA PRO A 14 12.51 10.01 -2.45
C PRO A 14 13.09 8.62 -2.18
N GLU A 15 14.42 8.51 -2.05
CA GLU A 15 15.13 7.26 -1.74
C GLU A 15 14.68 6.67 -0.40
N THR A 16 14.27 7.51 0.55
CA THR A 16 13.75 7.05 1.85
C THR A 16 12.41 6.33 1.65
N ILE A 17 11.53 6.86 0.81
CA ILE A 17 10.23 6.23 0.53
C ILE A 17 10.41 4.96 -0.29
N GLN A 18 11.33 4.97 -1.28
CA GLN A 18 11.70 3.78 -2.05
C GLN A 18 12.26 2.67 -1.14
N TRP A 19 13.08 3.05 -0.16
CA TRP A 19 13.63 2.12 0.82
C TRP A 19 12.53 1.56 1.74
N LEU A 20 11.66 2.41 2.29
CA LEU A 20 10.52 1.97 3.10
C LEU A 20 9.62 1.00 2.33
N TYR A 21 9.31 1.30 1.07
CA TYR A 21 8.52 0.40 0.23
C TYR A 21 9.26 -0.92 -0.08
N THR A 22 10.57 -0.87 -0.31
CA THR A 22 11.40 -2.08 -0.45
C THR A 22 11.29 -3.00 0.78
N LEU A 23 11.19 -2.43 1.99
CA LEU A 23 11.06 -3.19 3.24
C LEU A 23 9.69 -3.88 3.39
N VAL A 24 8.67 -3.48 2.63
CA VAL A 24 7.37 -4.16 2.61
C VAL A 24 7.50 -5.58 2.07
N GLY A 25 8.43 -5.83 1.13
CA GLY A 25 8.77 -7.16 0.61
C GLY A 25 9.76 -7.95 1.48
N SER A 26 9.95 -7.59 2.76
CA SER A 26 10.88 -8.26 3.66
C SER A 26 10.34 -9.61 4.16
N LYS A 27 11.24 -10.59 4.38
CA LYS A 27 10.88 -11.87 5.03
C LYS A 27 10.58 -11.74 6.52
N PHE A 28 10.89 -10.60 7.13
CA PHE A 28 10.71 -10.37 8.56
C PHE A 28 9.42 -9.58 8.83
N ARG A 29 8.38 -10.24 9.37
CA ARG A 29 7.05 -9.64 9.62
C ARG A 29 7.11 -8.32 10.40
N LEU A 30 7.97 -8.21 11.41
CA LEU A 30 8.12 -6.98 12.18
C LEU A 30 8.64 -5.81 11.32
N VAL A 31 9.52 -6.08 10.36
CA VAL A 31 10.05 -5.08 9.42
C VAL A 31 8.94 -4.63 8.47
N VAL A 32 8.19 -5.58 7.89
CA VAL A 32 7.04 -5.30 7.02
C VAL A 32 6.00 -4.43 7.74
N LYS A 33 5.61 -4.84 8.95
CA LYS A 33 4.67 -4.10 9.81
C LYS A 33 5.13 -2.67 10.06
N THR A 34 6.39 -2.50 10.41
CA THR A 34 6.95 -1.17 10.70
C THR A 34 7.00 -0.31 9.44
N ALA A 35 7.39 -0.88 8.31
CA ALA A 35 7.43 -0.17 7.03
C ALA A 35 6.02 0.30 6.61
N LEU A 36 5.02 -0.58 6.65
CA LEU A 36 3.63 -0.22 6.33
C LEU A 36 3.10 0.90 7.23
N LYS A 37 3.35 0.85 8.55
CA LYS A 37 2.96 1.92 9.47
C LYS A 37 3.62 3.25 9.13
N LEU A 38 4.90 3.25 8.79
CA LEU A 38 5.61 4.47 8.41
C LEU A 38 5.11 5.03 7.08
N LEU A 39 4.78 4.18 6.11
CA LEU A 39 4.17 4.59 4.84
C LEU A 39 2.76 5.15 5.04
N LEU A 40 1.96 4.55 5.95
CA LEU A 40 0.66 5.10 6.34
C LEU A 40 0.80 6.49 6.97
N VAL A 41 1.69 6.64 7.97
CA VAL A 41 1.98 7.95 8.58
C VAL A 41 2.44 8.97 7.53
N PHE A 42 3.18 8.53 6.51
CA PHE A 42 3.61 9.40 5.41
C PHE A 42 2.43 9.87 4.54
N VAL A 43 1.56 8.99 4.07
CA VAL A 43 0.42 9.37 3.22
C VAL A 43 -0.64 10.16 4.00
N GLU A 44 -0.85 9.83 5.28
CA GLU A 44 -1.81 10.54 6.13
C GLU A 44 -1.39 11.97 6.48
N TYR A 45 -0.10 12.29 6.37
CA TYR A 45 0.41 13.60 6.72
C TYR A 45 -0.06 14.70 5.74
N SER A 46 -0.15 14.38 4.44
CA SER A 46 -0.60 15.32 3.41
C SER A 46 -1.02 14.56 2.17
N GLU A 47 -2.13 14.97 1.53
CA GLU A 47 -2.58 14.42 0.24
C GLU A 47 -1.48 14.49 -0.84
N SER A 48 -0.64 15.54 -0.80
CA SER A 48 0.50 15.70 -1.72
C SER A 48 1.57 14.60 -1.61
N ASN A 49 1.54 13.78 -0.55
CA ASN A 49 2.45 12.66 -0.37
C ASN A 49 2.02 11.41 -1.15
N ALA A 50 0.76 11.27 -1.54
CA ALA A 50 0.28 10.11 -2.29
C ALA A 50 0.97 9.95 -3.66
N PRO A 51 1.07 11.00 -4.51
CA PRO A 51 1.84 10.92 -5.75
C PRO A 51 3.32 10.58 -5.53
N LEU A 52 3.93 11.08 -4.44
CA LEU A 52 5.32 10.77 -4.09
C LEU A 52 5.51 9.30 -3.73
N LEU A 53 4.55 8.72 -2.99
CA LEU A 53 4.54 7.31 -2.68
C LEU A 53 4.43 6.47 -3.96
N ILE A 54 3.49 6.80 -4.86
CA ILE A 54 3.31 6.09 -6.13
C ILE A 54 4.58 6.13 -6.96
N GLN A 55 5.23 7.28 -7.09
CA GLN A 55 6.51 7.40 -7.81
C GLN A 55 7.60 6.51 -7.21
N ALA A 56 7.69 6.45 -5.87
CA ALA A 56 8.65 5.59 -5.19
C ALA A 56 8.36 4.10 -5.42
N ILE A 57 7.08 3.69 -5.32
CA ILE A 57 6.61 2.32 -5.59
C ILE A 57 6.97 1.91 -7.02
N THR A 58 6.57 2.73 -7.99
CA THR A 58 6.83 2.50 -9.41
C THR A 58 8.33 2.39 -9.68
N SER A 59 9.16 3.27 -9.11
CA SER A 59 10.61 3.19 -9.26
C SER A 59 11.18 1.88 -8.74
N VAL A 60 10.73 1.40 -7.58
CA VAL A 60 11.23 0.17 -6.95
C VAL A 60 10.80 -1.07 -7.75
N ASP A 61 9.53 -1.18 -8.10
CA ASP A 61 9.00 -2.38 -8.72
C ASP A 61 9.39 -2.51 -10.18
N MET A 62 9.38 -1.41 -10.94
CA MET A 62 9.84 -1.44 -12.33
C MET A 62 11.32 -1.80 -12.43
N LYS A 63 12.17 -1.35 -11.50
CA LYS A 63 13.59 -1.77 -11.44
C LYS A 63 13.74 -3.28 -11.21
N ARG A 64 12.75 -3.94 -10.62
CA ARG A 64 12.72 -5.39 -10.38
C ARG A 64 11.97 -6.16 -11.48
N GLY A 65 11.44 -5.47 -12.49
CA GLY A 65 10.60 -6.08 -13.52
C GLY A 65 9.22 -6.52 -13.01
N SER A 66 8.77 -5.95 -11.90
CA SER A 66 7.44 -6.19 -11.31
C SER A 66 6.51 -5.02 -11.59
N LYS A 67 5.19 -5.26 -11.48
CA LYS A 67 4.20 -4.19 -11.57
C LYS A 67 4.23 -3.35 -10.28
N PRO A 68 3.98 -2.03 -10.35
CA PRO A 68 3.81 -1.20 -9.16
C PRO A 68 2.81 -1.82 -8.19
N TRP A 69 3.05 -1.69 -6.88
CA TRP A 69 2.26 -2.29 -5.78
C TRP A 69 2.44 -3.79 -5.56
N SER A 70 3.37 -4.44 -6.25
CA SER A 70 3.60 -5.88 -6.12
C SER A 70 3.87 -6.35 -4.69
N ASN A 71 4.65 -5.62 -3.89
CA ASN A 71 4.92 -6.02 -2.50
C ASN A 71 3.64 -6.00 -1.64
N ALA A 72 2.75 -5.02 -1.85
CA ALA A 72 1.47 -4.94 -1.13
C ALA A 72 0.52 -6.06 -1.61
N MET A 73 0.47 -6.31 -2.92
CA MET A 73 -0.32 -7.40 -3.49
C MET A 73 0.15 -8.77 -2.99
N GLU A 74 1.44 -9.01 -2.83
CA GLU A 74 1.96 -10.27 -2.25
C GLU A 74 1.49 -10.50 -0.80
N ILE A 75 1.38 -9.43 -0.01
CA ILE A 75 0.80 -9.49 1.35
C ILE A 75 -0.68 -9.88 1.25
N LEU A 76 -1.44 -9.21 0.40
CA LEU A 76 -2.88 -9.46 0.21
C LEU A 76 -3.20 -10.86 -0.33
N HIS A 77 -2.27 -11.42 -1.12
CA HIS A 77 -2.31 -12.79 -1.60
C HIS A 77 -1.99 -13.83 -0.51
N GLU A 78 -1.52 -13.41 0.68
CA GLU A 78 -1.13 -14.25 1.81
C GLU A 78 0.07 -15.17 1.50
N LYS A 79 1.00 -14.73 0.62
CA LYS A 79 2.12 -15.56 0.10
C LYS A 79 3.03 -16.15 1.18
N ASP A 80 3.25 -15.42 2.28
CA ASP A 80 4.08 -15.83 3.43
C ASP A 80 3.24 -16.22 4.67
N GLY A 81 1.99 -16.62 4.44
CA GLY A 81 1.01 -16.97 5.44
C GLY A 81 0.11 -15.80 5.86
N VAL A 82 -0.95 -16.14 6.59
CA VAL A 82 -1.98 -15.18 7.01
C VAL A 82 -1.48 -14.35 8.19
N ASP A 83 -1.47 -13.03 8.02
CA ASP A 83 -1.30 -12.04 9.08
C ASP A 83 -2.31 -10.91 8.86
N THR A 84 -3.44 -11.00 9.55
CA THR A 84 -4.58 -10.10 9.39
C THR A 84 -4.19 -8.63 9.56
N GLU A 85 -3.31 -8.32 10.50
CA GLU A 85 -2.90 -6.93 10.75
C GLU A 85 -2.15 -6.37 9.54
N LEU A 86 -1.32 -7.19 8.87
CA LEU A 86 -0.64 -6.79 7.63
C LEU A 86 -1.61 -6.63 6.47
N LEU A 87 -2.64 -7.49 6.36
CA LEU A 87 -3.69 -7.36 5.34
C LEU A 87 -4.43 -6.04 5.48
N VAL A 88 -4.84 -5.68 6.71
CA VAL A 88 -5.51 -4.41 7.00
C VAL A 88 -4.59 -3.24 6.63
N TYR A 89 -3.33 -3.23 7.07
CA TYR A 89 -2.42 -2.14 6.73
C TYR A 89 -2.14 -2.01 5.22
N ALA A 90 -2.04 -3.11 4.49
CA ALA A 90 -1.85 -3.08 3.05
C ALA A 90 -3.08 -2.48 2.35
N MET A 91 -4.30 -2.93 2.68
CA MET A 91 -5.52 -2.35 2.10
C MET A 91 -5.71 -0.88 2.50
N THR A 92 -5.47 -0.53 3.76
CA THR A 92 -5.58 0.87 4.22
C THR A 92 -4.59 1.78 3.48
N LEU A 93 -3.36 1.31 3.23
CA LEU A 93 -2.37 2.10 2.49
C LEU A 93 -2.83 2.34 1.05
N ILE A 94 -3.37 1.31 0.38
CA ILE A 94 -3.93 1.42 -0.97
C ILE A 94 -5.09 2.42 -0.98
N ASN A 95 -6.09 2.24 -0.11
CA ASN A 95 -7.27 3.11 -0.06
C ASN A 95 -6.92 4.57 0.23
N LYS A 96 -6.01 4.83 1.19
CA LYS A 96 -5.59 6.21 1.49
C LYS A 96 -4.79 6.85 0.36
N THR A 97 -4.04 6.04 -0.38
CA THR A 97 -3.30 6.54 -1.54
C THR A 97 -4.26 6.88 -2.68
N LEU A 98 -5.22 6.00 -2.98
CA LEU A 98 -6.28 6.25 -3.98
C LEU A 98 -7.12 7.49 -3.64
N ALA A 99 -7.57 7.60 -2.39
CA ALA A 99 -8.41 8.72 -1.94
C ALA A 99 -7.71 10.09 -1.99
N ALA A 100 -6.38 10.11 -2.00
CA ALA A 100 -5.56 11.33 -2.05
C ALA A 100 -5.10 11.70 -3.48
N LEU A 101 -5.52 10.96 -4.50
CA LEU A 101 -5.19 11.28 -5.89
C LEU A 101 -5.97 12.49 -6.39
N PRO A 102 -5.32 13.44 -7.08
CA PRO A 102 -5.93 14.73 -7.44
C PRO A 102 -6.82 14.67 -8.68
N ASP A 103 -6.71 13.62 -9.49
CA ASP A 103 -7.39 13.47 -10.77
C ASP A 103 -7.82 12.03 -11.06
N GLN A 104 -8.82 11.89 -11.92
CA GLN A 104 -9.40 10.58 -12.28
C GLN A 104 -8.43 9.72 -13.09
N ASP A 105 -7.58 10.32 -13.94
CA ASP A 105 -6.65 9.56 -14.77
C ASP A 105 -5.66 8.80 -13.89
N SER A 106 -5.05 9.48 -12.92
CA SER A 106 -4.14 8.88 -11.95
C SER A 106 -4.83 7.81 -11.08
N PHE A 107 -6.11 8.03 -10.74
CA PHE A 107 -6.91 7.06 -9.98
C PHE A 107 -7.11 5.77 -10.78
N TYR A 108 -7.59 5.87 -12.03
CA TYR A 108 -7.83 4.71 -12.87
C TYR A 108 -6.52 4.01 -13.26
N ASP A 109 -5.42 4.73 -13.51
CA ASP A 109 -4.10 4.14 -13.74
C ASP A 109 -3.67 3.23 -12.57
N MET A 110 -3.91 3.67 -11.33
CA MET A 110 -3.58 2.89 -10.15
C MET A 110 -4.52 1.69 -9.97
N VAL A 111 -5.83 1.88 -10.12
CA VAL A 111 -6.83 0.80 -10.01
C VAL A 111 -6.57 -0.29 -11.05
N ASP A 112 -6.39 0.07 -12.32
CA ASP A 112 -6.11 -0.88 -13.40
C ASP A 112 -4.83 -1.68 -13.10
N GLY A 113 -3.79 -1.02 -12.58
CA GLY A 113 -2.55 -1.68 -12.17
C GLY A 113 -2.74 -2.70 -11.03
N LEU A 114 -3.66 -2.45 -10.09
CA LEU A 114 -4.01 -3.38 -9.01
C LEU A 114 -4.87 -4.55 -9.54
N GLU A 115 -5.84 -4.26 -10.42
CA GLU A 115 -6.69 -5.28 -11.04
C GLU A 115 -5.89 -6.24 -11.92
N GLU A 116 -4.92 -5.74 -12.68
CA GLU A 116 -3.99 -6.55 -13.43
C GLU A 116 -3.12 -7.49 -12.56
N GLN A 117 -3.06 -7.28 -11.26
CA GLN A 117 -2.40 -8.12 -10.27
C GLN A 117 -3.37 -9.01 -9.48
N GLY A 118 -4.66 -9.01 -9.87
CA GLY A 118 -5.70 -9.87 -9.32
C GLY A 118 -6.38 -9.31 -8.07
N MET A 119 -6.49 -7.99 -7.93
CA MET A 119 -7.17 -7.36 -6.79
C MET A 119 -8.63 -7.81 -6.65
N GLU A 120 -9.42 -7.85 -7.72
CA GLU A 120 -10.79 -8.39 -7.68
C GLU A 120 -10.84 -9.79 -7.04
N THR A 121 -9.91 -10.68 -7.42
CA THR A 121 -9.86 -12.05 -6.88
C THR A 121 -9.48 -12.06 -5.40
N VAL A 122 -8.55 -11.20 -4.98
CA VAL A 122 -8.18 -11.00 -3.58
C VAL A 122 -9.38 -10.53 -2.76
N SER A 123 -10.10 -9.50 -3.23
CA SER A 123 -11.27 -8.94 -2.57
C SER A 123 -12.37 -9.97 -2.39
N GLN A 124 -12.77 -10.65 -3.48
CA GLN A 124 -13.82 -11.66 -3.43
C GLN A 124 -13.46 -12.83 -2.49
N ARG A 125 -12.20 -13.27 -2.50
CA ARG A 125 -11.72 -14.36 -1.63
C ARG A 125 -11.84 -13.99 -0.15
N HIS A 126 -11.42 -12.79 0.23
CA HIS A 126 -11.44 -12.33 1.62
C HIS A 126 -12.86 -11.99 2.09
N LEU A 127 -13.68 -11.34 1.27
CA LEU A 127 -15.09 -11.04 1.57
C LEU A 127 -15.96 -12.30 1.68
N GLY A 128 -15.67 -13.33 0.87
CA GLY A 128 -16.41 -14.60 0.88
C GLY A 128 -15.99 -15.57 2.00
N ARG A 129 -14.87 -15.32 2.68
CA ARG A 129 -14.34 -16.21 3.73
C ARG A 129 -15.05 -15.98 5.07
N LYS A 130 -15.54 -17.06 5.68
CA LYS A 130 -16.13 -16.99 7.03
C LYS A 130 -15.06 -16.66 8.06
N GLY A 131 -15.36 -15.68 8.92
CA GLY A 131 -14.46 -15.26 9.99
C GLY A 131 -13.33 -14.35 9.54
N THR A 132 -13.43 -13.74 8.34
CA THR A 132 -12.57 -12.62 7.97
C THR A 132 -12.75 -11.49 8.97
N ASP A 133 -11.63 -10.86 9.32
CA ASP A 133 -11.59 -9.75 10.25
C ASP A 133 -12.42 -8.57 9.75
N LEU A 134 -13.14 -7.92 10.67
CA LEU A 134 -14.08 -6.86 10.31
C LEU A 134 -13.39 -5.61 9.78
N ASP A 135 -12.19 -5.29 10.27
CA ASP A 135 -11.43 -4.14 9.80
C ASP A 135 -10.95 -4.39 8.36
N LEU A 136 -10.56 -5.63 8.05
CA LEU A 136 -10.20 -6.01 6.69
C LEU A 136 -11.42 -5.96 5.75
N VAL A 137 -12.58 -6.45 6.19
CA VAL A 137 -13.83 -6.37 5.42
C VAL A 137 -14.21 -4.92 5.14
N GLU A 138 -14.08 -4.02 6.13
CA GLU A 138 -14.33 -2.59 5.94
C GLU A 138 -13.40 -1.99 4.88
N GLN A 139 -12.10 -2.26 4.95
CA GLN A 139 -11.15 -1.75 3.96
C GLN A 139 -11.39 -2.30 2.55
N LEU A 140 -11.78 -3.56 2.42
CA LEU A 140 -12.15 -4.13 1.12
C LEU A 140 -13.42 -3.48 0.57
N ASN A 141 -14.44 -3.25 1.41
CA ASN A 141 -15.65 -2.56 0.97
C ASN A 141 -15.39 -1.11 0.58
N ILE A 142 -14.43 -0.42 1.21
CA ILE A 142 -14.01 0.93 0.79
C ILE A 142 -13.39 0.91 -0.61
N TYR A 143 -12.61 -0.13 -0.94
CA TYR A 143 -11.97 -0.26 -2.25
C TYR A 143 -12.99 -0.49 -3.39
N GLU A 144 -14.08 -1.23 -3.11
CA GLU A 144 -15.11 -1.58 -4.10
C GLU A 144 -16.12 -0.45 -4.41
N VAL A 145 -16.06 0.69 -3.69
CA VAL A 145 -17.00 1.82 -3.79
C VAL A 145 -16.39 2.97 -4.58
#